data_AF-A0A1H0SL64-F1
#
_entry.id   AF-A0A1H0SL64-F1
#
_cell.length_a   1.000
_cell.length_b   1.000
_cell.length_c   1.000
_cell.angle_alpha   90.00
_cell.angle_beta   90.00
_cell.angle_gamma   90.00
#
_symmetry.space_group_name_H-M   'P 1'
#
loop_
_entity.id
_entity.type
_entity.pdbx_description
1 polymer ?
#
loop_
_entity_poly.entity_id
_entity_poly.type
_entity_poly.pdbx_seq_one_letter_code
_entity_poly.pdbx_strand_id
1 'polypeptide(L)'
;MSGTDLEKHDSHGDLETAHHGAVVSYNPDAPSEEWGWHGHWSDFAPRGRFLLLGLGVVGLLLMLIGNHQSHVEDYFLVLIALIMAAWMARTHLQRRRERRIRP
;
A
#
# COMPACT_ATOMS: atom_id res chain seq x y z
N MET A 1 14.62 27.76 47.72
CA MET A 1 14.21 27.96 46.32
C MET A 1 14.95 26.90 45.50
N SER A 2 14.30 25.77 45.22
CA SER A 2 14.91 24.67 44.46
C SER A 2 14.60 24.89 42.99
N GLY A 3 15.60 25.22 42.19
CA GLY A 3 15.47 25.34 40.74
C GLY A 3 15.17 23.97 40.16
N THR A 4 14.03 23.86 39.46
CA THR A 4 13.73 22.74 38.58
C THR A 4 14.27 23.11 37.20
N ASP A 5 15.56 22.87 36.97
CA ASP A 5 16.10 22.87 35.62
C ASP A 5 15.70 21.55 34.96
N LEU A 6 14.73 21.64 34.05
CA LEU A 6 14.33 20.56 33.16
C LEU A 6 15.50 20.30 32.20
N GLU A 7 16.23 19.23 32.47
CA GLU A 7 17.24 18.71 31.55
C GLU A 7 16.53 18.25 30.27
N LYS A 8 16.69 19.04 29.20
CA LYS A 8 16.25 18.68 27.85
C LYS A 8 17.19 17.59 27.36
N HIS A 9 16.77 16.34 27.52
CA HIS A 9 17.48 15.18 26.98
C HIS A 9 17.32 15.18 25.47
N ASP A 10 18.20 15.91 24.78
CA ASP A 10 18.37 15.84 23.34
C ASP A 10 18.89 14.44 23.01
N SER A 11 17.98 13.52 22.68
CA SER A 11 18.27 12.16 22.22
C SER A 11 18.83 12.20 20.79
N HIS A 12 19.97 12.87 20.64
CA HIS A 12 20.81 12.89 19.46
C HIS A 12 22.17 12.28 19.82
N GLY A 13 22.13 11.19 20.58
CA GLY A 13 23.29 10.39 20.95
C GLY A 13 23.26 9.09 20.17
N ASP A 14 23.94 9.11 19.03
CA ASP A 14 24.79 8.03 18.52
C ASP A 14 24.58 6.67 19.23
N LEU A 15 23.57 5.92 18.78
CA LEU A 15 23.38 4.55 19.23
C LEU A 15 24.35 3.67 18.43
N GLU A 16 25.40 3.34 19.15
CA GLU A 16 26.37 2.27 18.92
C GLU A 16 26.01 1.32 17.78
N THR A 17 26.93 1.30 16.82
CA THR A 17 27.14 0.32 15.76
C THR A 17 27.16 -1.13 16.30
N ALA A 18 26.00 -1.66 16.70
CA ALA A 18 25.83 -3.06 17.03
C ALA A 18 25.49 -3.83 15.75
N HIS A 19 26.52 -4.50 15.20
CA HIS A 19 26.42 -5.77 14.46
C HIS A 19 25.38 -5.87 13.34
N HIS A 20 25.78 -5.58 12.09
CA HIS A 20 25.24 -6.21 10.87
C HIS A 20 23.69 -6.31 10.82
N GLY A 21 23.00 -5.20 11.04
CA GLY A 21 21.54 -5.11 10.90
C GLY A 21 21.18 -3.87 10.10
N ALA A 22 20.24 -3.99 9.18
CA ALA A 22 19.75 -2.88 8.39
C ALA A 22 19.32 -1.72 9.32
N VAL A 23 19.65 -0.48 8.94
CA VAL A 23 19.27 0.73 9.69
C VAL A 23 17.73 0.76 9.80
N VAL A 24 17.21 0.47 10.99
CA VAL A 24 15.76 0.53 11.26
C VAL A 24 15.40 1.98 11.59
N SER A 25 14.64 2.61 10.70
CA SER A 25 14.08 3.95 10.93
C SER A 25 12.90 3.84 11.89
N TYR A 26 12.92 4.56 13.02
CA TYR A 26 11.79 4.65 13.94
C TYR A 26 10.69 5.54 13.35
N ASN A 27 9.46 5.02 13.22
CA ASN A 27 8.29 5.78 12.82
C ASN A 27 7.42 6.11 14.06
N PRO A 28 7.34 7.37 14.49
CA PRO A 28 6.55 7.76 15.67
C PRO A 28 5.03 7.58 15.47
N ASP A 29 4.54 7.58 14.21
CA ASP A 29 3.12 7.41 13.91
C ASP A 29 2.68 5.94 13.91
N ALA A 30 3.62 5.01 13.76
CA ALA A 30 3.38 3.58 13.78
C ALA A 30 4.55 2.83 14.46
N PRO A 31 4.62 2.84 15.81
CA PRO A 31 5.74 2.26 16.55
C PRO A 31 5.91 0.76 16.31
N SER A 32 4.83 0.04 16.00
CA SER A 32 4.85 -1.39 15.67
C SER A 32 5.47 -1.72 14.30
N GLU A 33 5.87 -0.71 13.52
CA GLU A 33 6.65 -0.94 12.30
C GLU A 33 7.97 -1.65 12.56
N GLU A 34 8.56 -1.45 13.75
CA GLU A 34 9.80 -2.09 14.17
C GLU A 34 9.67 -3.61 14.34
N TRP A 35 8.47 -4.15 14.54
CA TRP A 35 8.22 -5.60 14.69
C TRP A 35 8.17 -6.33 13.34
N GLY A 36 8.38 -5.61 12.22
CA GLY A 36 8.65 -6.18 10.91
C GLY A 36 7.43 -6.70 10.14
N TRP A 37 6.25 -6.79 10.77
CA TRP A 37 5.00 -7.17 10.08
C TRP A 37 4.41 -6.03 9.25
N HIS A 38 4.87 -4.78 9.42
CA HIS A 38 4.36 -3.60 8.72
C HIS A 38 5.21 -3.32 7.47
N GLY A 39 5.19 -4.25 6.52
CA GLY A 39 5.75 -4.01 5.19
C GLY A 39 4.70 -3.38 4.27
N HIS A 40 5.03 -2.32 3.54
CA HIS A 40 4.15 -1.87 2.47
C HIS A 40 4.19 -2.93 1.36
N TRP A 41 3.02 -3.41 0.93
CA TRP A 41 2.90 -4.47 -0.10
C TRP A 41 3.65 -4.14 -1.40
N SER A 42 3.96 -2.86 -1.65
CA SER A 42 4.80 -2.46 -2.79
C SER A 42 6.23 -2.98 -2.74
N ASP A 43 6.77 -3.23 -1.56
CA ASP A 43 8.18 -3.58 -1.38
C ASP A 43 8.40 -5.06 -1.68
N PHE A 44 7.45 -5.89 -1.27
CA PHE A 44 7.43 -7.32 -1.61
C PHE A 44 6.99 -7.56 -3.07
N ALA A 45 5.97 -6.85 -3.55
CA ALA A 45 5.44 -7.04 -4.89
C ALA A 45 5.04 -5.71 -5.56
N PRO A 46 5.99 -5.00 -6.20
CA PRO A 46 5.74 -3.70 -6.84
C PRO A 46 4.63 -3.75 -7.90
N ARG A 47 4.45 -4.92 -8.53
CA ARG A 47 3.41 -5.22 -9.52
C ARG A 47 2.26 -6.06 -8.95
N GLY A 48 2.40 -6.63 -7.75
CA GLY A 48 1.44 -7.56 -7.17
C GLY A 48 0.05 -6.97 -7.01
N ARG A 49 -0.04 -5.69 -6.65
CA ARG A 49 -1.32 -4.97 -6.54
C ARG A 49 -2.13 -4.97 -7.86
N PHE A 50 -1.46 -4.85 -9.01
CA PHE A 50 -2.13 -4.81 -10.31
C PHE A 50 -2.61 -6.20 -10.72
N LEU A 51 -1.81 -7.23 -10.42
CA LEU A 51 -2.18 -8.62 -10.67
C LEU A 51 -3.37 -9.05 -9.80
N LEU A 52 -3.34 -8.74 -8.50
CA LEU A 52 -4.43 -9.08 -7.58
C LEU A 52 -5.73 -8.36 -7.93
N LEU A 53 -5.68 -7.04 -8.19
CA LEU A 53 -6.87 -6.30 -8.65
C LEU A 53 -7.37 -6.85 -9.99
N GLY A 54 -6.46 -7.12 -10.93
CA GLY A 54 -6.79 -7.66 -12.24
C GLY A 54 -7.46 -9.03 -12.14
N LEU A 55 -6.97 -9.91 -11.25
CA LEU A 55 -7.59 -11.19 -10.97
C LEU A 55 -9.01 -11.02 -10.40
N GLY A 56 -9.22 -10.05 -9.51
CA GLY A 56 -10.55 -9.71 -9.00
C GLY A 56 -11.51 -9.27 -10.11
N VAL A 57 -11.06 -8.41 -11.03
CA VAL A 57 -11.85 -8.00 -12.20
C VAL A 57 -12.19 -9.19 -13.10
N VAL A 58 -11.22 -10.06 -13.39
CA VAL A 58 -11.46 -11.26 -14.19
C VAL A 58 -12.45 -12.20 -13.48
N GLY A 59 -12.31 -12.38 -12.17
CA GLY A 59 -13.23 -13.20 -11.37
C GLY A 59 -14.68 -12.69 -11.42
N LEU A 60 -14.88 -11.38 -11.25
CA LEU A 60 -16.20 -10.75 -11.39
C LEU A 60 -16.80 -10.98 -12.78
N LEU A 61 -15.99 -10.90 -13.84
CA LEU A 61 -16.44 -11.13 -15.20
C LEU A 61 -16.74 -12.62 -15.49
N LEU A 62 -15.98 -13.54 -14.90
CA LEU A 62 -16.27 -14.96 -14.99
C LEU A 62 -17.59 -15.32 -14.32
N MET A 63 -17.99 -14.59 -13.27
CA MET A 63 -19.28 -14.79 -12.61
C MET A 63 -20.49 -14.42 -13.48
N LEU A 64 -20.33 -13.77 -14.63
CA LEU A 64 -21.42 -13.63 -15.61
C LEU A 64 -21.79 -14.96 -16.29
N ILE A 65 -20.90 -15.96 -16.24
CA ILE A 65 -21.11 -17.26 -16.86
C ILE A 65 -21.72 -18.18 -15.81
N GLY A 66 -23.04 -18.24 -15.74
CA GLY A 66 -23.75 -18.99 -14.71
C GLY A 66 -25.26 -19.11 -14.94
N ASN A 67 -25.97 -19.66 -13.95
CA ASN A 67 -27.42 -19.82 -13.95
C ASN A 67 -28.13 -18.53 -13.49
N HIS A 68 -27.90 -17.43 -14.21
CA HIS A 68 -28.52 -16.14 -13.92
C HIS A 68 -29.92 -16.08 -14.55
N GLN A 69 -30.96 -16.09 -13.71
CA GLN A 69 -32.36 -15.90 -14.15
C GLN A 69 -32.70 -14.42 -14.41
N SER A 70 -31.97 -13.49 -13.77
CA SER A 70 -32.21 -12.06 -13.86
C SER A 70 -30.92 -11.31 -14.15
N HIS A 71 -30.98 -10.36 -15.08
CA HIS A 71 -29.85 -9.52 -15.48
C HIS A 71 -29.45 -8.46 -14.46
N VAL A 72 -30.22 -8.32 -13.37
CA VAL A 72 -29.90 -7.34 -12.32
C VAL A 72 -28.51 -7.61 -11.74
N GLU A 73 -28.19 -8.87 -11.46
CA GLU A 73 -26.87 -9.25 -10.95
C GLU A 73 -25.76 -8.94 -11.96
N ASP A 74 -25.97 -9.26 -13.24
CA ASP A 74 -25.03 -8.97 -14.32
C ASP A 74 -24.67 -7.47 -14.36
N TYR A 75 -25.66 -6.59 -14.23
CA TYR A 75 -25.42 -5.15 -14.21
C TYR A 75 -24.54 -4.71 -13.03
N PHE A 76 -24.76 -5.26 -11.84
CA PHE A 76 -23.92 -4.96 -10.67
C PHE A 76 -22.50 -5.52 -10.83
N LEU A 77 -22.35 -6.77 -11.29
CA LEU A 77 -21.04 -7.39 -11.54
C LEU A 77 -20.24 -6.58 -12.56
N VAL A 78 -20.85 -6.20 -13.68
CA VAL A 78 -20.21 -5.40 -14.73
C VAL A 78 -19.88 -3.99 -14.22
N LEU A 79 -20.79 -3.34 -13.49
CA LEU A 79 -20.56 -2.01 -12.96
C LEU A 79 -19.35 -1.98 -12.01
N ILE A 80 -19.28 -2.92 -11.07
CA ILE A 80 -18.17 -3.03 -10.12
C ILE A 80 -16.87 -3.34 -10.85
N ALA A 81 -16.89 -4.29 -11.79
CA ALA A 81 -15.73 -4.64 -12.60
C ALA A 81 -15.20 -3.43 -13.40
N LEU A 82 -16.10 -2.62 -13.99
CA LEU A 82 -15.73 -1.41 -14.72
C LEU A 82 -15.12 -0.35 -13.82
N ILE A 83 -15.68 -0.10 -12.64
CA ILE A 83 -15.14 0.86 -11.67
C ILE A 83 -13.72 0.45 -11.26
N MET A 84 -13.51 -0.82 -10.94
CA MET A 84 -12.20 -1.36 -10.57
C MET A 84 -11.19 -1.24 -11.74
N ALA A 85 -11.59 -1.62 -12.95
CA ALA A 85 -10.75 -1.54 -14.13
C ALA A 85 -10.37 -0.09 -14.46
N ALA A 86 -11.32 0.85 -14.36
CA ALA A 86 -11.09 2.28 -14.60
C ALA A 86 -10.12 2.87 -13.58
N TRP A 87 -10.29 2.54 -12.29
CA TRP A 87 -9.34 2.97 -11.26
C TRP A 87 -7.94 2.42 -11.52
N MET A 88 -7.83 1.13 -11.85
CA MET A 88 -6.57 0.51 -12.18
C MET A 88 -5.87 1.19 -13.37
N ALA A 89 -6.61 1.44 -14.46
CA ALA A 89 -6.11 2.14 -15.63
C ALA A 89 -5.64 3.57 -15.30
N ARG A 90 -6.42 4.32 -14.49
CA ARG A 90 -6.05 5.67 -14.04
C ARG A 90 -4.75 5.68 -13.24
N THR A 91 -4.61 4.79 -12.26
CA THR A 91 -3.39 4.73 -11.43
C THR A 91 -2.15 4.34 -12.25
N HIS A 92 -2.32 3.44 -13.21
CA HIS A 92 -1.24 3.05 -14.12
C HIS A 92 -0.83 4.20 -15.03
N LEU A 93 -1.79 4.96 -15.58
CA LEU A 93 -1.51 6.12 -16.42
C LEU A 93 -0.83 7.25 -15.62
N GLN A 94 -1.28 7.53 -14.40
CA GLN A 94 -0.64 8.51 -13.52
C GLN A 94 0.83 8.18 -13.27
N ARG A 95 1.13 6.91 -12.92
CA ARG A 95 2.51 6.44 -12.71
C ARG A 95 3.36 6.55 -13.98
N ARG A 96 2.79 6.29 -15.15
CA ARG A 96 3.50 6.45 -16.43
C ARG A 96 3.82 7.91 -16.71
N ARG A 97 2.88 8.82 -16.46
CA ARG A 97 3.09 10.27 -16.62
C ARG A 97 4.19 10.78 -15.70
N GLU A 98 4.19 10.34 -14.44
CA GLU A 98 5.18 10.77 -13.45
C GLU A 98 6.59 10.31 -13.79
N ARG A 99 6.76 9.08 -14.30
CA ARG A 99 8.03 8.58 -14.86
C ARG A 99 8.51 9.34 -16.08
N ARG A 100 7.60 9.93 -16.86
CA ARG A 100 7.96 10.74 -18.04
C ARG A 100 8.41 12.15 -17.65
N ILE A 101 7.94 12.67 -16.52
CA ILE A 101 8.23 14.03 -16.06
C ILE A 101 9.57 14.11 -15.31
N ARG A 102 10.01 13.02 -14.66
CA ARG A 102 11.31 12.95 -14.00
C ARG A 102 12.35 12.28 -14.93
N PRO A 103 13.27 13.04 -15.57
CA PRO A 103 14.34 12.48 -16.39
C PRO A 103 15.38 11.72 -15.55
#